data_AF-A0A6L3N2W8-F1
#
_entry.id   AF-A0A6L3N2W8-F1
#
_cell.length_a   1.000
_cell.length_b   1.000
_cell.length_c   1.000
_cell.angle_alpha   90.00
_cell.angle_beta   90.00
_cell.angle_gamma   90.00
#
_symmetry.space_group_name_H-M   'P 1'
#
loop_
_entity.id
_entity.type
_entity.pdbx_description
1 polymer ?
#
loop_
_entity_poly.entity_id
_entity_poly.type
_entity_poly.pdbx_seq_one_letter_code
_entity_poly.pdbx_strand_id
1 'polypeptide(L)'
;MTKKEGHTRTLKLTRYPKTSQHLTEIAHYFEISRSLALQVVLACEHGVFSRKGRLRRFEPTTNEEAAVHFWHHYEKEEEEKLVEILKQQEIYYTGLVKNAIASFHTKMTKGQINTYKKEFVHYVPIGFVRRK
;
A
#
# COMPACT_ATOMS: atom_id res chain seq x y z
N MET A 1 -7.92 -29.05 8.10
CA MET A 1 -7.22 -27.78 7.87
C MET A 1 -7.75 -27.15 6.58
N THR A 2 -8.75 -26.29 6.69
CA THR A 2 -9.31 -25.54 5.55
C THR A 2 -8.23 -24.57 5.06
N LYS A 3 -7.79 -24.72 3.81
CA LYS A 3 -6.85 -23.78 3.18
C LYS A 3 -7.48 -22.39 3.26
N LYS A 4 -6.88 -21.46 3.99
CA LYS A 4 -7.30 -20.05 3.99
C LYS A 4 -7.08 -19.52 2.58
N GLU A 5 -8.11 -19.56 1.75
CA GLU A 5 -8.15 -18.89 0.44
C GLU A 5 -7.93 -17.41 0.68
N GLY A 6 -6.72 -16.93 0.37
CA GLY A 6 -6.46 -15.50 0.32
C GLY A 6 -6.07 -15.14 -1.10
N HIS A 7 -6.54 -13.98 -1.54
CA HIS A 7 -6.44 -13.58 -2.94
C HIS A 7 -5.24 -12.68 -3.13
N THR A 8 -4.49 -12.92 -4.21
CA THR A 8 -3.24 -12.21 -4.45
C THR A 8 -3.39 -11.23 -5.59
N ARG A 9 -3.10 -9.96 -5.32
CA ARG A 9 -3.11 -8.88 -6.32
C ARG A 9 -1.69 -8.43 -6.60
N THR A 10 -1.35 -8.34 -7.88
CA THR A 10 -0.04 -7.86 -8.35
C THR A 10 -0.15 -6.41 -8.80
N LEU A 11 0.74 -5.58 -8.29
CA LEU A 11 0.90 -4.19 -8.70
C LEU A 11 2.20 -4.01 -9.47
N LYS A 12 2.11 -3.39 -10.65
CA LYS A 12 3.26 -3.02 -11.49
C LYS A 12 3.39 -1.50 -11.53
N LEU A 13 4.24 -0.92 -10.68
CA LEU A 13 4.46 0.54 -10.64
C LEU A 13 5.57 1.03 -11.57
N THR A 14 6.33 0.13 -12.21
CA THR A 14 7.47 0.51 -13.06
C THR A 14 7.13 1.40 -14.23
N ARG A 15 5.90 1.28 -14.78
CA ARG A 15 5.41 2.15 -15.85
C ARG A 15 4.89 3.51 -15.34
N TYR A 16 5.01 3.79 -14.04
CA TYR A 16 4.43 4.96 -13.39
C TYR A 16 5.47 5.64 -12.46
N PRO A 17 6.49 6.31 -13.02
CA PRO A 17 7.62 6.85 -12.25
C PRO A 17 7.20 7.84 -11.17
N LYS A 18 6.25 8.73 -11.46
CA LYS A 18 5.72 9.69 -10.46
C LYS A 18 5.05 8.99 -9.27
N THR A 19 4.27 7.95 -9.52
CA THR A 19 3.63 7.16 -8.46
C THR A 19 4.67 6.41 -7.62
N SER A 20 5.71 5.86 -8.26
CA SER A 20 6.83 5.21 -7.57
C SER A 20 7.61 6.20 -6.69
N GLN A 21 7.83 7.41 -7.19
CA GLN A 21 8.47 8.49 -6.44
C GLN A 21 7.64 8.88 -5.20
N HIS A 22 6.34 9.16 -5.37
CA HIS A 22 5.46 9.49 -4.23
C HIS A 22 5.46 8.38 -3.18
N LEU A 23 5.41 7.11 -3.59
CA LEU A 23 5.47 5.98 -2.66
C LEU A 23 6.81 5.92 -1.91
N THR A 24 7.91 6.27 -2.59
CA THR A 24 9.25 6.34 -1.99
C THR A 24 9.33 7.47 -0.96
N GLU A 25 8.78 8.64 -1.27
CA GLU A 25 8.73 9.79 -0.35
C GLU A 25 7.89 9.48 0.89
N ILE A 26 6.73 8.83 0.73
CA ILE A 26 5.91 8.34 1.86
C ILE A 26 6.73 7.37 2.72
N ALA A 27 7.38 6.39 2.09
CA ALA A 27 8.17 5.38 2.79
C ALA A 27 9.31 6.03 3.60
N HIS A 28 10.02 7.01 3.03
CA HIS A 28 11.06 7.76 3.72
C HIS A 28 10.52 8.61 4.86
N TYR A 29 9.41 9.32 4.65
CA TYR A 29 8.81 10.18 5.67
C TYR A 29 8.47 9.42 6.95
N PHE A 30 7.98 8.18 6.82
CA PHE A 30 7.62 7.33 7.96
C PHE A 30 8.72 6.32 8.35
N GLU A 31 9.90 6.38 7.73
CA GLU A 31 11.01 5.43 7.97
C GLU A 31 10.59 3.94 7.84
N ILE A 32 9.69 3.66 6.89
CA ILE A 32 9.18 2.31 6.61
C ILE A 32 9.56 1.84 5.21
N SER A 33 9.43 0.54 4.97
CA SER A 33 9.61 0.00 3.61
C SER A 33 8.51 0.49 2.66
N ARG A 34 8.81 0.68 1.37
CA ARG A 34 7.81 1.01 0.33
C ARG A 34 6.62 0.05 0.27
N SER A 35 6.91 -1.22 0.54
CA SER A 35 5.90 -2.27 0.63
C SER A 35 4.93 -2.01 1.79
N LEU A 36 5.45 -1.68 2.98
CA LEU A 36 4.63 -1.32 4.14
C LEU A 36 3.90 0.01 3.93
N ALA A 37 4.56 1.00 3.33
CA ALA A 37 3.94 2.28 2.96
C ALA A 37 2.72 2.07 2.06
N LEU A 38 2.81 1.16 1.08
CA LEU A 38 1.69 0.85 0.20
C LEU A 38 0.52 0.21 0.96
N GLN A 39 0.79 -0.67 1.93
CA GLN A 39 -0.26 -1.25 2.79
C GLN A 39 -0.94 -0.17 3.63
N VAL A 40 -0.16 0.74 4.22
CA VAL A 40 -0.67 1.90 4.99
C VAL A 40 -1.55 2.79 4.12
N VAL A 41 -1.07 3.12 2.91
CA VAL A 41 -1.80 3.98 1.97
C VAL A 41 -3.16 3.39 1.62
N LEU A 42 -3.21 2.12 1.21
CA LEU A 42 -4.48 1.48 0.83
C LEU A 42 -5.45 1.36 2.00
N ALA A 43 -4.94 1.03 3.19
CA ALA A 43 -5.79 0.99 4.37
C ALA A 43 -6.31 2.37 4.74
N CYS A 44 -5.47 3.41 4.74
CA CYS A 44 -5.89 4.76 5.12
C CYS A 44 -6.83 5.43 4.12
N GLU A 45 -6.66 5.16 2.82
CA GLU A 45 -7.49 5.76 1.77
C GLU A 45 -8.79 5.00 1.51
N HIS A 46 -8.79 3.68 1.70
CA HIS A 46 -9.90 2.81 1.28
C HIS A 46 -10.43 1.87 2.35
N GLY A 47 -9.82 1.84 3.54
CA GLY A 47 -10.22 0.92 4.61
C GLY A 47 -9.96 -0.56 4.30
N VAL A 48 -9.10 -0.84 3.31
CA VAL A 48 -8.77 -2.20 2.86
C VAL A 48 -7.45 -2.66 3.47
N PHE A 49 -7.48 -3.81 4.15
CA PHE A 49 -6.36 -4.38 4.87
C PHE A 49 -5.78 -5.61 4.14
N SER A 50 -4.48 -5.57 3.86
CA SER A 50 -3.72 -6.74 3.39
C SER A 50 -3.02 -7.42 4.57
N ARG A 51 -2.69 -8.70 4.42
CA ARG A 51 -1.94 -9.45 5.44
C ARG A 51 -0.55 -8.82 5.67
N LYS A 52 -0.23 -8.53 6.92
CA LYS A 52 1.10 -8.08 7.35
C LYS A 52 2.18 -9.10 6.94
N GLY A 53 3.33 -8.61 6.51
CA GLY A 53 4.52 -9.44 6.25
C GLY A 53 4.43 -10.40 5.06
N ARG A 54 3.30 -10.46 4.33
CA ARG A 54 3.15 -11.27 3.10
C ARG A 54 3.33 -10.47 1.83
N LEU A 55 4.35 -9.62 1.82
CA LEU A 55 4.82 -8.92 0.62
C LEU A 55 6.00 -9.68 0.05
N ARG A 56 5.78 -10.47 -1.02
CA ARG A 56 6.89 -11.00 -1.80
C ARG A 56 7.41 -9.90 -2.72
N ARG A 57 8.63 -9.43 -2.46
CA ARG A 57 9.42 -8.69 -3.45
C ARG A 57 9.94 -9.72 -4.44
N PHE A 58 9.72 -9.51 -5.74
CA PHE A 58 10.56 -10.21 -6.71
C PHE A 58 11.95 -9.57 -6.66
N GLU A 59 12.97 -10.41 -6.65
CA GLU A 59 14.38 -10.02 -6.65
C GLU A 59 14.67 -9.00 -7.76
N PRO A 60 15.63 -8.09 -7.54
CA PRO A 60 16.10 -7.20 -8.60
C PRO A 60 16.50 -8.05 -9.79
N THR A 61 15.85 -7.86 -10.94
CA THR A 61 16.44 -8.25 -12.21
C THR A 61 17.75 -7.50 -12.29
N THR A 62 18.86 -8.24 -12.25
CA THR A 62 20.25 -7.80 -12.49
C THR A 62 20.31 -6.40 -13.09
N ASN A 63 20.87 -5.45 -12.32
CA ASN A 63 21.01 -3.99 -12.54
C ASN A 63 20.10 -3.16 -11.64
N GLU A 64 20.44 -3.02 -10.35
CA GLU A 64 20.06 -1.92 -9.43
C GLU A 64 18.60 -1.41 -9.43
N GLU A 65 17.64 -2.14 -10.00
CA GLU A 65 16.26 -1.70 -10.12
C GLU A 65 15.50 -2.06 -8.84
N ALA A 66 15.07 -1.01 -8.15
CA ALA A 66 14.05 -1.04 -7.14
C ALA A 66 12.89 -2.00 -7.48
N ALA A 67 12.58 -2.93 -6.57
CA ALA A 67 11.52 -3.94 -6.70
C ALA A 67 10.32 -3.51 -7.57
N VAL A 68 10.19 -4.19 -8.72
CA VAL A 68 9.33 -3.85 -9.87
C VAL A 68 7.84 -4.19 -9.62
N HIS A 69 7.59 -5.16 -8.74
CA HIS A 69 6.27 -5.74 -8.51
C HIS A 69 5.96 -5.90 -7.01
N PHE A 70 4.80 -5.42 -6.58
CA PHE A 70 4.28 -5.61 -5.22
C PHE A 70 3.13 -6.62 -5.24
N TRP A 71 3.22 -7.67 -4.42
CA TRP A 71 2.19 -8.68 -4.27
C TRP A 71 1.49 -8.48 -2.93
N HIS A 72 0.20 -8.16 -2.97
CA HIS A 72 -0.61 -7.98 -1.78
C HIS A 72 -1.49 -9.21 -1.60
N HIS A 73 -1.46 -9.79 -0.39
CA HIS A 73 -2.34 -10.88 -0.01
C HIS A 73 -3.49 -10.34 0.82
N TYR A 74 -4.72 -10.49 0.33
CA TYR A 74 -5.93 -10.08 1.04
C TYR A 74 -6.65 -11.30 1.60
N GLU A 75 -7.23 -11.14 2.79
CA GLU A 75 -8.26 -12.06 3.28
C GLU A 75 -9.51 -11.90 2.42
N LYS A 76 -10.37 -12.93 2.37
CA LYS A 76 -11.57 -12.93 1.53
C LYS A 76 -12.45 -11.69 1.74
N GLU A 77 -12.72 -11.32 2.98
CA GLU A 77 -13.54 -10.14 3.31
C GLU A 77 -12.94 -8.83 2.80
N GLU A 78 -11.61 -8.69 2.86
CA GLU A 78 -10.90 -7.49 2.39
C GLU A 78 -10.81 -7.45 0.86
N GLU A 79 -10.72 -8.62 0.23
CA GLU A 79 -10.78 -8.76 -1.22
C GLU A 79 -12.18 -8.43 -1.76
N GLU A 80 -13.24 -8.83 -1.08
CA GLU A 80 -14.63 -8.50 -1.46
C GLU A 80 -14.85 -6.99 -1.43
N LYS A 81 -14.42 -6.31 -0.35
CA LYS A 81 -14.42 -4.84 -0.26
C LYS A 81 -13.65 -4.19 -1.42
N LEU A 82 -12.46 -4.71 -1.72
CA LEU A 82 -11.65 -4.21 -2.82
C LEU A 82 -12.39 -4.35 -4.16
N VAL A 83 -13.02 -5.49 -4.43
CA VAL A 83 -13.78 -5.71 -5.66
C VAL A 83 -14.98 -4.77 -5.76
N GLU A 84 -15.68 -4.50 -4.67
CA GLU A 84 -16.77 -3.52 -4.64
C GLU A 84 -16.30 -2.12 -5.00
N ILE A 85 -15.18 -1.66 -4.40
CA ILE A 85 -14.60 -0.36 -4.70
C ILE A 85 -14.22 -0.25 -6.18
N LEU A 86 -13.59 -1.28 -6.74
CA LEU A 86 -13.18 -1.31 -8.14
C LEU A 86 -14.38 -1.24 -9.09
N LYS A 87 -15.48 -1.93 -8.75
CA LYS A 87 -16.74 -1.87 -9.52
C LYS A 87 -17.40 -0.51 -9.42
N GLN A 88 -17.52 0.05 -8.22
CA GLN A 88 -18.16 1.35 -7.99
C GLN A 88 -17.42 2.50 -8.68
N GLN A 89 -16.10 2.42 -8.72
CA GLN A 89 -15.27 3.46 -9.36
C GLN A 89 -14.99 3.18 -10.84
N GLU A 90 -15.41 2.03 -11.36
CA GLU A 90 -15.13 1.59 -12.74
C GLU A 90 -13.62 1.64 -13.10
N ILE A 91 -12.76 1.27 -12.16
CA ILE A 91 -11.30 1.29 -12.33
C ILE A 91 -10.66 -0.08 -12.09
N TYR A 92 -9.49 -0.26 -12.69
CA TYR A 92 -8.62 -1.40 -12.38
C TYR A 92 -7.81 -1.17 -11.11
N TYR A 93 -7.36 -2.25 -10.47
CA TYR A 93 -6.57 -2.23 -9.23
C TYR A 93 -5.35 -1.28 -9.29
N THR A 94 -4.60 -1.28 -10.39
CA THR A 94 -3.47 -0.35 -10.57
C THR A 94 -3.92 1.11 -10.56
N GLY A 95 -5.09 1.42 -11.11
CA GLY A 95 -5.68 2.75 -11.09
C GLY A 95 -6.05 3.17 -9.67
N LEU A 96 -6.72 2.30 -8.93
CA LEU A 96 -7.06 2.52 -7.51
C LEU A 96 -5.81 2.83 -6.69
N VAL A 97 -4.78 2.00 -6.82
CA VAL A 97 -3.53 2.16 -6.07
C VAL A 97 -2.82 3.47 -6.40
N LYS A 98 -2.75 3.84 -7.69
CA LYS A 98 -2.17 5.13 -8.10
C LYS A 98 -2.89 6.32 -7.46
N ASN A 99 -4.22 6.28 -7.45
CA ASN A 99 -5.05 7.34 -6.87
C ASN A 99 -4.84 7.42 -5.36
N ALA A 100 -4.80 6.27 -4.68
CA ALA A 100 -4.53 6.19 -3.25
C ALA A 100 -3.16 6.80 -2.89
N ILE A 101 -2.09 6.43 -3.62
CA ILE A 101 -0.74 6.97 -3.39
C ILE A 101 -0.72 8.48 -3.59
N ALA A 102 -1.33 9.00 -4.66
CA ALA A 102 -1.35 10.44 -4.94
C ALA A 102 -2.15 11.22 -3.88
N SER A 103 -3.32 10.71 -3.48
CA SER A 103 -4.16 11.30 -2.43
C SER A 103 -3.43 11.33 -1.10
N PHE A 104 -2.87 10.19 -0.68
CA PHE A 104 -2.16 10.07 0.59
C PHE A 104 -0.92 10.97 0.63
N HIS A 105 -0.13 11.00 -0.45
CA HIS A 105 1.02 11.91 -0.57
C HIS A 105 0.62 13.38 -0.42
N THR A 106 -0.48 13.79 -1.06
CA THR A 106 -1.02 15.15 -0.93
C THR A 106 -1.45 15.46 0.52
N LYS A 107 -2.08 14.50 1.21
CA LYS A 107 -2.44 14.67 2.63
C LYS A 107 -1.20 14.74 3.52
N MET A 108 -0.17 13.94 3.22
CA MET A 108 1.11 13.95 3.94
C MET A 108 1.81 15.30 3.80
N THR A 109 1.97 15.82 2.58
CA THR A 109 2.63 17.12 2.34
C THR A 109 1.89 18.28 2.97
N LYS A 110 0.57 18.17 3.13
CA LYS A 110 -0.28 19.15 3.84
C LYS A 110 -0.36 18.94 5.36
N GLY A 111 0.31 17.93 5.92
CA GLY A 111 0.24 17.64 7.36
C GLY A 111 -1.12 17.08 7.85
N GLN A 112 -1.90 16.49 6.95
CA GLN A 112 -3.28 16.00 7.20
C GLN A 112 -3.35 14.50 7.51
N ILE A 113 -2.21 13.83 7.69
CA ILE A 113 -2.17 12.41 8.05
C ILE A 113 -2.32 12.27 9.57
N ASN A 114 -3.41 11.61 9.98
CA ASN A 114 -3.59 11.20 11.37
C ASN A 114 -2.98 9.81 11.59
N THR A 115 -1.79 9.77 12.18
CA THR A 115 -1.04 8.53 12.48
C THR A 115 -1.64 7.69 13.61
N TYR A 116 -2.65 8.21 14.33
CA TYR A 116 -3.37 7.49 15.38
C TYR A 116 -4.59 6.72 14.85
N LYS A 117 -4.89 6.85 13.55
CA LYS A 117 -5.95 6.07 12.91
C LYS A 117 -5.67 4.56 13.00
N LYS A 118 -6.71 3.76 13.20
CA LYS A 118 -6.60 2.29 13.33
C LYS A 118 -5.90 1.65 12.12
N GLU A 119 -6.10 2.21 10.93
CA GLU A 119 -5.50 1.78 9.67
C GLU A 119 -3.98 1.91 9.71
N PHE A 120 -3.50 3.03 10.24
CA PHE A 120 -2.08 3.32 10.38
C PHE A 120 -1.46 2.45 11.48
N VAL A 121 -2.09 2.43 12.66
CA VAL A 121 -1.66 1.64 13.82
C VAL A 121 -1.66 0.13 13.52
N HIS A 122 -2.53 -0.32 12.63
CA HIS A 122 -2.50 -1.70 12.16
C HIS A 122 -1.12 -2.03 11.60
N TYR A 123 -0.53 -1.22 10.73
CA TYR A 123 0.75 -1.57 10.09
C TYR A 123 1.98 -1.02 10.81
N VAL A 124 1.85 0.12 11.47
CA VAL A 124 2.95 0.85 12.11
C VAL A 124 2.57 1.07 13.58
N PRO A 125 3.18 0.34 14.53
CA PRO A 125 2.83 0.44 15.95
C PRO A 125 2.96 1.87 16.49
N ILE A 126 2.13 2.22 17.48
CA ILE A 126 2.14 3.51 18.17
C ILE A 126 3.54 3.76 18.75
N GLY A 127 4.12 4.94 18.50
CA GLY A 127 5.46 5.33 18.95
C GLY A 127 6.56 5.22 17.88
N PHE A 128 6.25 4.71 16.69
CA PHE A 128 7.20 4.68 15.56
C PHE A 128 7.36 6.04 14.85
N VAL A 129 6.53 7.03 15.18
CA VAL A 129 6.65 8.39 14.61
C VAL A 129 7.81 9.09 15.29
N ARG A 130 8.82 9.48 14.49
CA ARG A 130 10.09 10.10 14.90
C ARG A 130 9.94 11.08 16.06
N ARG A 131 10.76 10.89 17.10
CA ARG A 131 11.18 12.00 17.97
C ARG A 131 11.93 13.00 17.08
N LYS A 132 11.56 14.28 17.19
CA LYS A 132 12.24 15.41 16.54
C LYS A 132 13.74 15.37 16.78
#